data_AF-F6IC69-F1
#
_entry.id   AF-F6IC69-F1
#
_cell.length_a   1.000
_cell.length_b   1.000
_cell.length_c   1.000
_cell.angle_alpha   90.00
_cell.angle_beta   90.00
_cell.angle_gamma   90.00
#
_symmetry.space_group_name_H-M   'P 1'
#
loop_
_entity.id
_entity.type
_entity.pdbx_description
1 polymer ?
#
loop_
_entity_poly.entity_id
_entity_poly.type
_entity_poly.pdbx_seq_one_letter_code
_entity_poly.pdbx_strand_id
1 'polypeptide(L)'
;MANTSTATSENMPALPPMMPDAVPGDPISANDLTEAGVGAGPVGSAGEGPSSGPASNAEPEPTPTPTPTPTPSSSGSGDPGGDAADETTGTAAFASIAGDTLIDLLKNATSPEALEAQNIILRRIALQGDVIPSRVPPPRNITEIGGYLNLLTNLNELDMRSQVLAGILGVAGPNPPLSDAGIATFLSFTPVINDRPTGPFQASLPVTVLIRSDFAGLIKAAMARLHERGATLAMLAGPYALPPAESPLTTIIDPLDYVGRTLRLAGALALTDPGTDPLALVRQSGSSAPYKLAARSDGTGSIEVAATDYEALQTGPTGIASVTVTAGRFVILEELLSDTGFEPGGPAITDPEKAIPTEWAKWRNLAGLEPGVTLGEELRLLHSQTEILGSALAAKVNWRWNGTEFAP
;
A
#
# COMPACT_ATOMS: atom_id res chain seq x y z
N MET A 1 49.04 71.01 -11.61
CA MET A 1 48.04 71.99 -12.11
C MET A 1 48.16 71.95 -13.63
N ALA A 2 47.21 71.50 -14.45
CA ALA A 2 45.76 71.40 -14.33
C ALA A 2 45.23 70.08 -14.93
N ASN A 3 44.20 69.53 -14.30
CA ASN A 3 43.43 68.38 -14.75
C ASN A 3 42.50 68.77 -15.91
N THR A 4 42.45 67.97 -16.97
CA THR A 4 41.38 67.98 -17.97
C THR A 4 40.53 66.73 -17.74
N SER A 5 39.31 66.95 -17.27
CA SER A 5 38.28 65.95 -17.00
C SER A 5 37.35 65.88 -18.21
N THR A 6 37.33 64.73 -18.88
CA THR A 6 36.42 64.41 -19.98
C THR A 6 35.22 63.66 -19.40
N ALA A 7 34.05 64.29 -19.44
CA ALA A 7 32.79 63.72 -19.00
C ALA A 7 32.26 62.73 -20.06
N THR A 8 32.04 61.49 -19.64
CA THR A 8 31.40 60.45 -20.44
C THR A 8 29.89 60.50 -20.16
N SER A 9 29.12 60.71 -21.22
CA SER A 9 27.65 60.75 -21.23
C SER A 9 27.05 59.41 -20.82
N GLU A 10 26.38 59.37 -19.67
CA GLU A 10 25.51 58.27 -19.26
C GLU A 10 24.27 58.19 -20.15
N ASN A 11 24.08 57.03 -20.77
CA ASN A 11 22.94 56.69 -21.61
C ASN A 11 21.86 56.07 -20.72
N MET A 12 20.81 56.83 -20.39
CA MET A 12 19.67 56.32 -19.61
C MET A 12 18.77 55.43 -20.50
N PRO A 13 18.43 54.19 -20.07
CA PRO A 13 17.44 53.38 -20.78
C PRO A 13 16.02 53.90 -20.52
N ALA A 14 15.22 53.94 -21.59
CA ALA A 14 13.84 54.38 -21.62
C ALA A 14 12.93 53.54 -20.72
N LEU A 15 12.09 54.22 -19.93
CA LEU A 15 11.00 53.64 -19.15
C LEU A 15 9.95 53.01 -20.08
N PRO A 16 9.46 51.78 -19.80
CA PRO A 16 8.33 51.20 -20.51
C PRO A 16 7.01 51.91 -20.16
N PRO A 17 6.02 51.92 -21.07
CA PRO A 17 4.75 52.61 -20.86
C PRO A 17 3.91 51.97 -19.76
N MET A 18 3.34 52.82 -18.89
CA MET A 18 2.36 52.44 -17.88
C MET A 18 1.15 51.74 -18.53
N MET A 19 0.78 50.57 -18.02
CA MET A 19 -0.52 49.97 -18.29
C MET A 19 -1.61 50.74 -17.52
N PRO A 20 -2.84 50.85 -18.08
CA PRO A 20 -3.95 51.51 -17.41
C PRO A 20 -4.50 50.68 -16.24
N ASP A 21 -4.89 51.39 -15.19
CA ASP A 21 -5.51 50.91 -13.96
C ASP A 21 -6.68 49.94 -14.22
N ALA A 22 -6.64 48.78 -13.54
CA ALA A 22 -7.76 47.86 -13.46
C ALA A 22 -8.80 48.42 -12.46
N VAL A 23 -9.98 48.77 -12.99
CA VAL A 23 -11.17 49.10 -12.20
C VAL A 23 -11.67 47.84 -11.48
N PRO A 24 -11.86 47.85 -10.15
CA PRO A 24 -12.44 46.73 -9.44
C PRO A 24 -13.98 46.82 -9.43
N GLY A 25 -14.63 45.74 -9.87
CA GLY A 25 -16.01 45.43 -9.49
C GLY A 25 -16.97 45.25 -10.66
N ASP A 26 -17.18 44.00 -11.05
CA ASP A 26 -18.49 43.49 -11.44
C ASP A 26 -18.58 41.97 -11.14
N PRO A 27 -19.68 41.47 -10.56
CA PRO A 27 -19.84 40.07 -10.24
C PRO A 27 -20.15 39.24 -11.49
N ILE A 28 -19.43 38.13 -11.66
CA ILE A 28 -19.65 37.14 -12.72
C ILE A 28 -21.03 36.49 -12.52
N SER A 29 -21.92 36.65 -13.50
CA SER A 29 -23.24 36.02 -13.54
C SER A 29 -23.13 34.54 -13.93
N ALA A 30 -23.95 33.69 -13.31
CA ALA A 30 -23.93 32.23 -13.39
C ALA A 30 -24.42 31.62 -14.73
N ASN A 31 -24.36 32.36 -15.84
CA ASN A 31 -24.88 31.92 -17.15
C ASN A 31 -23.83 31.70 -18.26
N ASP A 32 -22.53 31.86 -17.99
CA ASP A 32 -21.46 31.69 -19.00
C ASP A 32 -20.76 30.31 -18.97
N LEU A 33 -21.42 29.25 -18.50
CA LEU A 33 -20.90 27.88 -18.50
C LEU A 33 -21.74 26.92 -19.35
N THR A 34 -22.01 27.26 -20.61
CA THR A 34 -22.50 26.29 -21.60
C THR A 34 -22.08 26.67 -23.03
N GLU A 35 -20.79 26.56 -23.38
CA GLU A 35 -20.39 26.47 -24.80
C GLU A 35 -18.98 25.89 -24.98
N ALA A 36 -18.90 24.56 -25.15
CA ALA A 36 -17.86 23.79 -25.87
C ALA A 36 -18.18 22.31 -25.62
N GLY A 37 -18.96 21.60 -26.44
CA GLY A 37 -18.67 21.33 -27.85
C GLY A 37 -18.16 19.89 -27.98
N VAL A 38 -19.03 18.89 -27.75
CA VAL A 38 -18.71 17.46 -27.97
C VAL A 38 -19.08 17.12 -29.42
N GLY A 39 -18.06 17.02 -30.28
CA GLY A 39 -18.21 16.68 -31.68
C GLY A 39 -18.41 15.18 -31.91
N ALA A 40 -19.40 14.85 -32.73
CA ALA A 40 -19.77 13.52 -33.19
C ALA A 40 -19.01 13.09 -34.46
N GLY A 41 -18.58 11.83 -34.52
CA GLY A 41 -18.41 11.00 -35.74
C GLY A 41 -17.26 11.35 -36.70
N PRO A 42 -16.77 10.37 -37.50
CA PRO A 42 -17.63 9.62 -38.42
C PRO A 42 -17.44 8.10 -38.47
N VAL A 43 -18.33 7.50 -39.27
CA VAL A 43 -18.75 6.10 -39.41
C VAL A 43 -18.15 5.45 -40.68
N GLY A 44 -17.97 4.12 -40.66
CA GLY A 44 -17.91 3.21 -41.83
C GLY A 44 -17.12 1.91 -41.52
N SER A 45 -17.72 0.73 -41.21
CA SER A 45 -18.35 -0.30 -42.07
C SER A 45 -17.35 -1.04 -43.01
N ALA A 46 -17.29 -2.37 -43.22
CA ALA A 46 -18.10 -3.55 -42.81
C ALA A 46 -17.37 -4.89 -43.15
N GLY A 47 -17.84 -6.02 -42.58
CA GLY A 47 -17.75 -7.40 -43.11
C GLY A 47 -16.77 -8.35 -42.38
N GLU A 48 -17.04 -9.61 -42.03
CA GLU A 48 -18.17 -10.54 -42.17
C GLU A 48 -18.09 -11.60 -41.04
N GLY A 49 -19.23 -12.17 -40.61
CA GLY A 49 -19.30 -13.36 -39.74
C GLY A 49 -19.00 -14.67 -40.49
N PRO A 50 -19.23 -15.89 -39.93
CA PRO A 50 -20.51 -16.23 -39.29
C PRO A 50 -20.49 -17.18 -38.05
N SER A 51 -21.62 -17.16 -37.31
CA SER A 51 -22.36 -18.28 -36.68
C SER A 51 -21.66 -19.13 -35.59
N SER A 52 -22.21 -19.42 -34.40
CA SER A 52 -23.53 -20.02 -34.08
C SER A 52 -23.77 -19.98 -32.55
N GLY A 53 -25.03 -19.87 -32.09
CA GLY A 53 -25.46 -19.78 -30.67
C GLY A 53 -25.39 -21.07 -29.81
N PRO A 54 -26.23 -21.29 -28.76
CA PRO A 54 -27.48 -20.60 -28.40
C PRO A 54 -27.60 -20.11 -26.93
N ALA A 55 -28.68 -19.37 -26.72
CA ALA A 55 -29.15 -18.75 -25.48
C ALA A 55 -29.68 -19.74 -24.43
N SER A 56 -29.61 -19.34 -23.15
CA SER A 56 -30.38 -19.93 -22.05
C SER A 56 -31.00 -18.85 -21.15
N ASN A 57 -32.33 -18.84 -21.18
CA ASN A 57 -33.32 -18.31 -20.22
C ASN A 57 -32.79 -17.77 -18.88
N ALA A 58 -33.20 -16.54 -18.57
CA ALA A 58 -33.29 -16.03 -17.21
C ALA A 58 -34.60 -16.52 -16.57
N GLU A 59 -34.49 -17.18 -15.41
CA GLU A 59 -35.60 -17.65 -14.58
C GLU A 59 -35.89 -16.61 -13.48
N PRO A 60 -37.16 -16.30 -13.14
CA PRO A 60 -37.48 -15.26 -12.16
C PRO A 60 -37.33 -15.74 -10.72
N GLU A 61 -36.80 -14.84 -9.88
CA GLU A 61 -36.56 -14.98 -8.45
C GLU A 61 -37.89 -15.10 -7.66
N PRO A 62 -38.07 -16.12 -6.79
CA PRO A 62 -39.29 -16.24 -5.99
C PRO A 62 -39.29 -15.32 -4.76
N THR A 63 -40.40 -14.61 -4.58
CA THR A 63 -40.74 -13.79 -3.41
C THR A 63 -40.79 -14.62 -2.11
N PRO A 64 -40.23 -14.15 -0.98
CA PRO A 64 -40.30 -14.89 0.29
C PRO A 64 -41.70 -14.82 0.93
N THR A 65 -42.21 -15.99 1.31
CA THR A 65 -43.42 -16.20 2.13
C THR A 65 -43.17 -15.82 3.59
N PRO A 66 -44.06 -15.07 4.27
CA PRO A 66 -43.90 -14.78 5.70
C PRO A 66 -44.23 -16.01 6.58
N THR A 67 -43.32 -16.35 7.48
CA THR A 67 -43.48 -17.39 8.51
C THR A 67 -44.40 -16.90 9.64
N PRO A 68 -45.38 -17.69 10.11
CA PRO A 68 -46.29 -17.29 11.19
C PRO A 68 -45.63 -17.29 12.58
N THR A 69 -45.93 -16.25 13.35
CA THR A 69 -45.59 -16.11 14.78
C THR A 69 -46.47 -17.01 15.65
N PRO A 70 -45.91 -17.90 16.51
CA PRO A 70 -46.71 -18.63 17.48
C PRO A 70 -46.99 -17.78 18.74
N THR A 71 -48.25 -17.76 19.15
CA THR A 71 -48.77 -17.21 20.41
C THR A 71 -48.46 -18.18 21.57
N PRO A 72 -48.08 -17.70 22.77
CA PRO A 72 -47.88 -18.58 23.93
C PRO A 72 -49.23 -18.99 24.55
N SER A 73 -49.44 -20.28 24.74
CA SER A 73 -50.58 -20.83 25.47
C SER A 73 -50.19 -21.13 26.91
N SER A 74 -50.92 -20.54 27.87
CA SER A 74 -50.79 -20.78 29.29
C SER A 74 -51.68 -21.94 29.75
N SER A 75 -51.10 -22.93 30.42
CA SER A 75 -51.76 -23.86 31.35
C SER A 75 -50.66 -24.40 32.27
N GLY A 76 -50.68 -24.24 33.58
CA GLY A 76 -51.82 -24.38 34.48
C GLY A 76 -51.65 -25.69 35.25
N SER A 77 -50.80 -25.62 36.28
CA SER A 77 -50.66 -26.42 37.51
C SER A 77 -51.25 -27.84 37.62
N GLY A 78 -50.40 -28.77 38.06
CA GLY A 78 -50.80 -30.06 38.65
C GLY A 78 -49.60 -30.90 39.10
N ASP A 79 -49.11 -30.65 40.31
CA ASP A 79 -48.32 -31.57 41.15
C ASP A 79 -49.31 -32.25 42.14
N PRO A 80 -49.16 -33.51 42.64
CA PRO A 80 -47.99 -33.94 43.42
C PRO A 80 -47.50 -35.41 43.25
N GLY A 81 -46.19 -35.58 43.42
CA GLY A 81 -45.66 -36.63 44.31
C GLY A 81 -44.82 -37.75 43.67
N GLY A 82 -43.52 -37.78 44.00
CA GLY A 82 -42.66 -38.95 43.80
C GLY A 82 -41.18 -38.65 44.03
N ASP A 83 -40.69 -38.99 45.23
CA ASP A 83 -39.29 -38.92 45.67
C ASP A 83 -38.28 -39.53 44.67
N ALA A 84 -37.27 -38.73 44.29
CA ALA A 84 -35.94 -39.20 43.92
C ALA A 84 -34.90 -38.10 44.19
N ALA A 85 -33.86 -38.48 44.93
CA ALA A 85 -32.80 -37.68 45.53
C ALA A 85 -32.04 -36.71 44.59
N ASP A 86 -31.92 -35.46 45.07
CA ASP A 86 -30.68 -34.71 45.32
C ASP A 86 -29.47 -34.92 44.38
N GLU A 87 -29.40 -34.14 43.29
CA GLU A 87 -28.13 -33.87 42.57
C GLU A 87 -28.05 -32.45 41.95
N THR A 88 -29.05 -31.59 42.19
CA THR A 88 -29.13 -30.24 41.56
C THR A 88 -28.51 -29.12 42.39
N THR A 89 -28.15 -29.39 43.65
CA THR A 89 -27.66 -28.38 44.60
C THR A 89 -26.18 -28.03 44.38
N GLY A 90 -25.40 -28.93 43.76
CA GLY A 90 -23.96 -28.74 43.53
C GLY A 90 -23.62 -27.77 42.38
N THR A 91 -24.39 -27.78 41.29
CA THR A 91 -24.10 -26.95 40.10
C THR A 91 -24.48 -25.49 40.32
N ALA A 92 -25.57 -25.22 41.04
CA ALA A 92 -25.98 -23.86 41.40
C ALA A 92 -25.04 -23.23 42.44
N ALA A 93 -24.57 -24.04 43.40
CA ALA A 93 -23.60 -23.59 44.41
C ALA A 93 -22.21 -23.33 43.79
N PHE A 94 -21.75 -24.17 42.86
CA PHE A 94 -20.51 -23.91 42.13
C PHE A 94 -20.61 -22.67 41.24
N ALA A 95 -21.74 -22.46 40.56
CA ALA A 95 -21.96 -21.28 39.73
C ALA A 95 -22.00 -19.98 40.56
N SER A 96 -22.59 -19.99 41.75
CA SER A 96 -22.58 -18.81 42.63
C SER A 96 -21.18 -18.54 43.20
N ILE A 97 -20.47 -19.58 43.64
CA ILE A 97 -19.11 -19.45 44.21
C ILE A 97 -18.10 -18.99 43.14
N ALA A 98 -18.18 -19.53 41.92
CA ALA A 98 -17.31 -19.12 40.80
C ALA A 98 -17.65 -17.70 40.31
N GLY A 99 -18.93 -17.32 40.32
CA GLY A 99 -19.38 -15.96 39.99
C GLY A 99 -18.88 -14.93 40.98
N ASP A 100 -19.01 -15.20 42.27
CA ASP A 100 -18.61 -14.27 43.34
C ASP A 100 -17.09 -14.12 43.43
N THR A 101 -16.33 -15.21 43.29
CA THR A 101 -14.85 -15.15 43.28
C THR A 101 -14.29 -14.44 42.05
N LEU A 102 -14.94 -14.56 40.88
CA LEU A 102 -14.57 -13.81 39.68
C LEU A 102 -14.87 -12.31 39.85
N ILE A 103 -16.02 -11.96 40.43
CA ILE A 103 -16.40 -10.57 40.68
C ILE A 103 -15.46 -9.91 41.71
N ASP A 104 -15.01 -10.65 42.73
CA ASP A 104 -14.04 -10.14 43.69
C ASP A 104 -12.63 -10.00 43.11
N LEU A 105 -12.25 -10.86 42.15
CA LEU A 105 -11.02 -10.70 41.38
C LEU A 105 -11.08 -9.47 40.44
N LEU A 106 -12.25 -9.23 39.82
CA LEU A 106 -12.51 -8.08 38.94
C LEU A 106 -12.46 -6.73 39.69
N LYS A 107 -12.93 -6.69 40.94
CA LYS A 107 -12.92 -5.47 41.75
C LYS A 107 -11.55 -5.09 42.31
N ASN A 108 -10.63 -6.04 42.46
CA ASN A 108 -9.32 -5.82 43.09
C ASN A 108 -8.15 -5.67 42.11
N ALA A 109 -8.38 -5.81 40.80
CA ALA A 109 -7.31 -5.75 39.82
C ALA A 109 -7.09 -4.30 39.30
N THR A 110 -6.12 -3.59 39.88
CA THR A 110 -5.74 -2.22 39.49
C THR A 110 -4.52 -2.15 38.57
N SER A 111 -3.97 -3.29 38.13
CA SER A 111 -2.82 -3.30 37.21
C SER A 111 -3.27 -3.10 35.74
N PRO A 112 -2.46 -2.40 34.91
CA PRO A 112 -2.76 -2.17 33.50
C PRO A 112 -3.02 -3.46 32.69
N GLU A 113 -2.25 -4.52 32.97
CA GLU A 113 -2.40 -5.84 32.33
C GLU A 113 -3.72 -6.53 32.70
N ALA A 114 -4.25 -6.26 33.89
CA ALA A 114 -5.54 -6.82 34.30
C ALA A 114 -6.74 -6.10 33.68
N LEU A 115 -6.61 -4.82 33.34
CA LEU A 115 -7.62 -4.08 32.58
C LEU A 115 -7.70 -4.55 31.13
N GLU A 116 -6.56 -4.91 30.52
CA GLU A 116 -6.53 -5.53 29.20
C GLU A 116 -7.18 -6.92 29.23
N ALA A 117 -6.83 -7.75 30.21
CA ALA A 117 -7.47 -9.05 30.43
C ALA A 117 -8.99 -8.90 30.68
N GLN A 118 -9.43 -7.87 31.42
CA GLN A 118 -10.84 -7.56 31.61
C GLN A 118 -11.56 -7.23 30.31
N ASN A 119 -10.98 -6.37 29.48
CA ASN A 119 -11.58 -6.03 28.18
C ASN A 119 -11.66 -7.26 27.26
N ILE A 120 -10.67 -8.16 27.32
CA ILE A 120 -10.69 -9.42 26.57
C ILE A 120 -11.77 -10.37 27.10
N ILE A 121 -11.92 -10.49 28.43
CA ILE A 121 -12.93 -11.36 29.06
C ILE A 121 -14.34 -10.81 28.82
N LEU A 122 -14.57 -9.50 28.96
CA LEU A 122 -15.87 -8.87 28.68
C LEU A 122 -16.24 -8.98 27.21
N ARG A 123 -15.26 -8.83 26.30
CA ARG A 123 -15.46 -9.07 24.87
C ARG A 123 -15.76 -10.53 24.55
N ARG A 124 -15.12 -11.48 25.26
CA ARG A 124 -15.42 -12.91 25.14
C ARG A 124 -16.81 -13.26 25.67
N ILE A 125 -17.23 -12.74 26.82
CA ILE A 125 -18.60 -12.96 27.33
C ILE A 125 -19.64 -12.36 26.38
N ALA A 126 -19.36 -11.17 25.83
CA ALA A 126 -20.24 -10.52 24.85
C ALA A 126 -20.32 -11.26 23.49
N LEU A 127 -19.25 -11.96 23.07
CA LEU A 127 -19.22 -12.73 21.81
C LEU A 127 -19.62 -14.20 21.97
N GLN A 128 -19.45 -14.78 23.17
CA GLN A 128 -19.64 -16.21 23.44
C GLN A 128 -20.87 -16.52 24.31
N GLY A 129 -21.55 -15.51 24.84
CA GLY A 129 -22.83 -15.68 25.56
C GLY A 129 -23.99 -16.13 24.66
N ASP A 130 -23.79 -16.18 23.35
CA ASP A 130 -24.77 -16.70 22.40
C ASP A 130 -24.53 -18.19 22.15
N VAL A 131 -25.18 -19.04 22.95
CA VAL A 131 -25.30 -20.47 22.67
C VAL A 131 -26.32 -20.63 21.54
N ILE A 132 -25.88 -20.38 20.30
CA ILE A 132 -26.73 -20.57 19.13
C ILE A 132 -26.97 -22.08 18.98
N PRO A 133 -28.22 -22.57 18.99
CA PRO A 133 -28.51 -23.97 18.67
C PRO A 133 -27.95 -24.31 17.28
N SER A 134 -27.35 -25.50 17.15
CA SER A 134 -26.64 -25.93 15.94
C SER A 134 -27.42 -25.58 14.66
N ARG A 135 -26.83 -24.75 13.79
CA ARG A 135 -27.40 -24.37 12.49
C ARG A 135 -27.23 -25.48 11.44
N VAL A 136 -26.58 -26.58 11.79
CA VAL A 136 -26.44 -27.76 10.94
C VAL A 136 -27.65 -28.65 11.21
N PRO A 137 -28.52 -28.89 10.20
CA PRO A 137 -29.59 -29.87 10.34
C PRO A 137 -29.01 -31.20 10.81
N PRO A 138 -29.67 -31.91 11.73
CA PRO A 138 -29.17 -33.20 12.19
C PRO A 138 -28.95 -34.11 10.97
N PRO A 139 -27.73 -34.67 10.81
CA PRO A 139 -27.39 -35.46 9.64
C PRO A 139 -28.35 -36.63 9.52
N ARG A 140 -28.82 -36.89 8.30
CA ARG A 140 -29.85 -37.90 8.07
C ARG A 140 -29.27 -39.31 8.21
N ASN A 141 -27.96 -39.47 8.00
CA ASN A 141 -27.23 -40.73 8.15
C ASN A 141 -25.78 -40.52 8.62
N ILE A 142 -25.21 -41.49 9.34
CA ILE A 142 -23.82 -41.52 9.83
C ILE A 142 -22.80 -41.43 8.66
N THR A 143 -23.19 -41.89 7.47
CA THR A 143 -22.37 -41.87 6.25
C THR A 143 -22.14 -40.47 5.69
N GLU A 144 -23.06 -39.51 5.89
CA GLU A 144 -22.89 -38.12 5.41
C GLU A 144 -21.81 -37.39 6.21
N ILE A 145 -21.78 -37.59 7.54
CA ILE A 145 -20.73 -37.05 8.42
C ILE A 145 -19.35 -37.59 7.99
N GLY A 146 -19.25 -38.90 7.75
CA GLY A 146 -18.01 -39.53 7.28
C GLY A 146 -17.53 -38.97 5.94
N GLY A 147 -18.46 -38.61 5.04
CA GLY A 147 -18.16 -37.97 3.76
C GLY A 147 -17.52 -36.59 3.91
N TYR A 148 -18.08 -35.72 4.77
CA TYR A 148 -17.52 -34.39 5.02
C TYR A 148 -16.16 -34.47 5.72
N LEU A 149 -15.99 -35.38 6.69
CA LEU A 149 -14.70 -35.55 7.36
C LEU A 149 -13.63 -36.11 6.44
N ASN A 150 -13.98 -37.02 5.53
CA ASN A 150 -13.06 -37.53 4.52
C ASN A 150 -12.71 -36.47 3.47
N LEU A 151 -13.67 -35.64 3.05
CA LEU A 151 -13.41 -34.53 2.13
C LEU A 151 -12.46 -33.50 2.76
N LEU A 152 -12.72 -33.08 4.00
CA LEU A 152 -11.86 -32.13 4.72
C LEU A 152 -10.47 -32.70 5.01
N THR A 153 -10.38 -34.01 5.26
CA THR A 153 -9.10 -34.71 5.42
C THR A 153 -8.33 -34.78 4.09
N ASN A 154 -9.01 -35.02 2.97
CA ASN A 154 -8.39 -35.04 1.63
C ASN A 154 -7.95 -33.65 1.17
N LEU A 155 -8.63 -32.59 1.60
CA LEU A 155 -8.27 -31.19 1.33
C LEU A 155 -7.20 -30.65 2.30
N ASN A 156 -6.75 -31.45 3.27
CA ASN A 156 -5.81 -31.07 4.33
C ASN A 156 -6.29 -29.89 5.22
N GLU A 157 -7.61 -29.65 5.27
CA GLU A 157 -8.26 -28.58 6.04
C GLU A 157 -8.58 -29.08 7.47
N LEU A 158 -7.52 -29.35 8.24
CA LEU A 158 -7.62 -29.96 9.57
C LEU A 158 -8.34 -29.09 10.60
N ASP A 159 -8.24 -27.76 10.47
CA ASP A 159 -8.88 -26.80 11.37
C ASP A 159 -10.39 -26.76 11.14
N MET A 160 -10.84 -26.70 9.88
CA MET A 160 -12.26 -26.81 9.52
C MET A 160 -12.86 -28.13 9.99
N ARG A 161 -12.11 -29.24 9.90
CA ARG A 161 -12.54 -30.56 10.40
C ARG A 161 -12.82 -30.52 11.90
N SER A 162 -11.94 -29.87 12.67
CA SER A 162 -12.05 -29.77 14.12
C SER A 162 -13.23 -28.87 14.54
N GLN A 163 -13.49 -27.78 13.81
CA GLN A 163 -14.66 -26.93 14.00
C GLN A 163 -15.98 -27.63 13.64
N VAL A 164 -15.99 -28.41 12.56
CA VAL A 164 -17.18 -29.19 12.16
C VAL A 164 -17.47 -30.28 13.20
N LEU A 165 -16.46 -30.99 13.69
CA LEU A 165 -16.64 -31.98 14.76
C LEU A 165 -17.16 -31.33 16.05
N ALA A 166 -16.63 -30.18 16.43
CA ALA A 166 -17.07 -29.46 17.62
C ALA A 166 -18.50 -28.92 17.46
N GLY A 167 -18.85 -28.37 16.29
CA GLY A 167 -20.21 -27.95 15.96
C GLY A 167 -21.22 -29.10 15.95
N ILE A 168 -20.82 -30.29 15.50
CA ILE A 168 -21.65 -31.52 15.59
C ILE A 168 -21.84 -31.95 17.05
N LEU A 169 -20.81 -31.81 17.88
CA LEU A 169 -20.83 -32.17 19.30
C LEU A 169 -21.45 -31.09 20.20
N GLY A 170 -21.84 -29.94 19.64
CA GLY A 170 -22.36 -28.81 20.40
C GLY A 170 -21.31 -28.17 21.34
N VAL A 171 -20.03 -28.45 21.11
CA VAL A 171 -18.91 -27.89 21.88
C VAL A 171 -18.30 -26.77 21.06
N ALA A 172 -17.86 -25.70 21.70
CA ALA A 172 -17.10 -24.66 21.00
C ALA A 172 -15.89 -25.31 20.30
N GLY A 173 -15.73 -25.04 19.00
CA GLY A 173 -14.56 -25.48 18.23
C GLY A 173 -13.27 -25.04 18.89
N PRO A 174 -12.15 -25.75 18.63
CA PRO A 174 -10.85 -25.20 18.97
C PRO A 174 -10.78 -23.83 18.32
N ASN A 175 -10.71 -22.78 19.15
CA ASN A 175 -10.52 -21.45 18.65
C ASN A 175 -9.17 -21.47 17.92
N PRO A 176 -9.07 -20.89 16.70
CA PRO A 176 -7.75 -20.51 16.21
C PRO A 176 -7.08 -19.73 17.34
N PRO A 177 -5.79 -19.99 17.63
CA PRO A 177 -5.11 -19.30 18.72
C PRO A 177 -5.37 -17.81 18.57
N LEU A 178 -5.62 -17.11 19.68
CA LEU A 178 -5.93 -15.67 19.69
C LEU A 178 -4.86 -14.81 18.98
N SER A 179 -3.70 -15.39 18.63
CA SER A 179 -2.70 -14.80 17.75
C SER A 179 -3.14 -14.63 16.29
N ASP A 180 -4.13 -15.38 15.80
CA ASP A 180 -4.55 -15.39 14.39
C ASP A 180 -5.76 -14.48 14.11
N ALA A 181 -6.42 -13.97 15.15
CA ALA A 181 -7.46 -12.97 15.02
C ALA A 181 -6.85 -11.58 14.81
N GLY A 182 -6.29 -11.36 13.62
CA GLY A 182 -6.01 -10.05 13.05
C GLY A 182 -5.29 -9.09 13.99
N ILE A 183 -4.04 -9.38 14.34
CA ILE A 183 -3.12 -8.32 14.78
C ILE A 183 -3.15 -7.27 13.66
N ALA A 184 -3.70 -6.09 13.94
CA ALA A 184 -3.68 -4.99 13.00
C ALA A 184 -2.23 -4.77 12.58
N THR A 185 -1.96 -4.79 11.28
CA THR A 185 -0.62 -4.52 10.76
C THR A 185 -0.19 -3.15 11.27
N PHE A 186 0.97 -3.09 11.92
CA PHE A 186 1.45 -1.85 12.55
C PHE A 186 1.70 -0.75 11.53
N LEU A 187 1.99 -1.12 10.29
CA LEU A 187 2.19 -0.23 9.17
C LEU A 187 1.16 -0.52 8.08
N SER A 188 0.99 0.46 7.20
CA SER A 188 0.13 0.33 6.01
C SER A 188 0.75 1.06 4.83
N PHE A 189 0.22 0.79 3.65
CA PHE A 189 0.57 1.48 2.42
C PHE A 189 -0.30 2.73 2.25
N THR A 190 0.30 3.90 2.46
CA THR A 190 -0.36 5.21 2.34
C THR A 190 -0.21 5.75 0.92
N PRO A 191 -1.31 6.21 0.28
CA PRO A 191 -1.23 6.87 -1.02
C PRO A 191 -0.54 8.23 -0.90
N VAL A 192 0.45 8.46 -1.76
CA VAL A 192 1.12 9.74 -1.97
C VAL A 192 0.83 10.21 -3.38
N ILE A 193 0.42 11.47 -3.54
CA ILE A 193 0.19 12.08 -4.87
C ILE A 193 1.54 12.12 -5.58
N ASN A 194 1.57 11.58 -6.79
CA ASN A 194 2.78 11.49 -7.60
C ASN A 194 2.92 12.71 -8.50
N ASP A 195 4.16 13.10 -8.80
CA ASP A 195 4.40 14.12 -9.81
C ASP A 195 4.23 13.52 -11.20
N ARG A 196 3.49 14.24 -12.05
CA ARG A 196 3.22 13.85 -13.44
C ARG A 196 3.63 14.98 -14.37
N PRO A 197 4.95 15.20 -14.57
CA PRO A 197 5.44 16.24 -15.44
C PRO A 197 4.88 16.07 -16.85
N THR A 198 4.60 17.19 -17.51
CA THR A 198 4.08 17.20 -18.88
C THR A 198 5.06 16.52 -19.82
N GLY A 199 4.58 15.59 -20.63
CA GLY A 199 5.42 14.87 -21.57
C GLY A 199 4.73 13.63 -22.14
N PRO A 200 5.35 12.96 -23.13
CA PRO A 200 4.77 11.78 -23.79
C PRO A 200 4.45 10.64 -22.82
N PHE A 201 5.19 10.54 -21.72
CA PHE A 201 5.03 9.50 -20.71
C PHE A 201 4.07 9.88 -19.57
N GLN A 202 3.54 11.10 -19.54
CA GLN A 202 2.69 11.58 -18.43
C GLN A 202 1.48 10.67 -18.17
N ALA A 203 0.86 10.15 -19.24
CA ALA A 203 -0.28 9.25 -19.16
C ALA A 203 0.07 7.88 -18.54
N SER A 204 1.33 7.45 -18.65
CA SER A 204 1.82 6.18 -18.11
C SER A 204 2.21 6.25 -16.62
N LEU A 205 2.41 7.46 -16.10
CA LEU A 205 2.73 7.67 -14.69
C LEU A 205 1.48 7.53 -13.82
N PRO A 206 1.55 6.77 -12.72
CA PRO A 206 0.42 6.64 -11.80
C PRO A 206 0.13 7.98 -11.13
N VAL A 207 -1.15 8.25 -10.85
CA VAL A 207 -1.59 9.46 -10.13
C VAL A 207 -1.16 9.44 -8.67
N THR A 208 -1.21 8.27 -8.06
CA THR A 208 -0.78 8.03 -6.69
C THR A 208 0.16 6.85 -6.64
N VAL A 209 1.19 6.95 -5.82
CA VAL A 209 2.10 5.84 -5.50
C VAL A 209 1.87 5.47 -4.04
N LEU A 210 1.75 4.18 -3.76
CA LEU A 210 1.63 3.71 -2.39
C LEU A 210 3.03 3.64 -1.77
N ILE A 211 3.17 4.19 -0.57
CA ILE A 211 4.43 4.24 0.19
C ILE A 211 4.13 3.76 1.59
N ARG A 212 5.09 3.08 2.22
CA ARG A 212 4.96 2.67 3.62
C ARG A 212 4.67 3.88 4.51
N SER A 213 3.75 3.73 5.45
CA SER A 213 3.16 4.83 6.22
C SER A 213 4.18 5.64 7.02
N ASP A 214 5.27 5.01 7.49
CA ASP A 214 6.39 5.64 8.19
C ASP A 214 7.26 6.53 7.27
N PHE A 215 7.39 6.17 6.00
CA PHE A 215 8.17 6.95 5.02
C PHE A 215 7.36 8.02 4.30
N ALA A 216 6.03 7.91 4.28
CA ALA A 216 5.17 8.79 3.51
C ALA A 216 5.35 10.28 3.87
N GLY A 217 5.56 10.61 5.14
CA GLY A 217 5.82 12.00 5.58
C GLY A 217 7.15 12.55 5.07
N LEU A 218 8.21 11.73 5.14
CA LEU A 218 9.55 12.11 4.68
C LEU A 218 9.60 12.30 3.17
N ILE A 219 8.97 11.40 2.41
CA ILE A 219 8.90 11.51 0.94
C ILE A 219 8.09 12.75 0.52
N LYS A 220 6.96 13.03 1.17
CA LYS A 220 6.20 14.27 0.90
C LYS A 220 7.04 15.52 1.16
N ALA A 221 7.84 15.53 2.23
CA ALA A 221 8.74 16.63 2.53
C ALA A 221 9.86 16.77 1.48
N ALA A 222 10.43 15.66 1.00
CA ALA A 222 11.40 15.67 -0.08
C ALA A 222 10.80 16.20 -1.40
N MET A 223 9.60 15.75 -1.78
CA MET A 223 8.90 16.26 -2.95
C MET A 223 8.64 17.77 -2.85
N ALA A 224 8.18 18.25 -1.69
CA ALA A 224 7.98 19.69 -1.47
C ALA A 224 9.28 20.49 -1.64
N ARG A 225 10.41 20.00 -1.11
CA ARG A 225 11.73 20.62 -1.31
C ARG A 225 12.18 20.62 -2.77
N LEU A 226 11.78 19.64 -3.58
CA LEU A 226 12.02 19.66 -5.03
C LEU A 226 11.13 20.68 -5.73
N HIS A 227 9.86 20.77 -5.35
CA HIS A 227 8.92 21.75 -5.89
C HIS A 227 9.36 23.19 -5.57
N GLU A 228 9.90 23.45 -4.38
CA GLU A 228 10.53 24.72 -4.04
C GLU A 228 11.68 25.09 -4.99
N ARG A 229 12.33 24.10 -5.61
CA ARG A 229 13.41 24.29 -6.60
C ARG A 229 12.91 24.20 -8.06
N GLY A 230 11.59 24.11 -8.29
CA GLY A 230 11.01 23.97 -9.62
C GLY A 230 11.31 22.62 -10.29
N ALA A 231 11.57 21.58 -9.49
CA ALA A 231 11.87 20.23 -9.97
C ALA A 231 10.76 19.27 -9.55
N THR A 232 10.57 18.19 -10.32
CA THR A 232 9.53 17.18 -10.07
C THR A 232 10.14 15.79 -9.86
N LEU A 233 9.52 14.97 -9.00
CA LEU A 233 9.91 13.58 -8.74
C LEU A 233 8.84 12.60 -9.22
N ALA A 234 8.95 12.13 -10.46
CA ALA A 234 8.05 11.14 -11.01
C ALA A 234 8.43 9.72 -10.51
N MET A 235 7.51 9.10 -9.77
CA MET A 235 7.66 7.76 -9.21
C MET A 235 6.84 6.72 -10.00
N LEU A 236 7.25 5.46 -9.89
CA LEU A 236 6.51 4.30 -10.39
C LEU A 236 5.88 3.52 -9.22
N ALA A 237 4.78 2.84 -9.50
CA ALA A 237 4.17 1.94 -8.53
C ALA A 237 5.10 0.74 -8.25
N GLY A 238 5.27 0.41 -6.97
CA GLY A 238 5.97 -0.79 -6.53
C GLY A 238 5.05 -2.02 -6.50
N PRO A 239 5.60 -3.23 -6.35
CA PRO A 239 4.78 -4.41 -6.05
C PRO A 239 4.32 -4.32 -4.58
N TYR A 240 3.02 -4.13 -4.37
CA TYR A 240 2.45 -4.00 -3.02
C TYR A 240 1.81 -5.28 -2.50
N ALA A 241 1.40 -6.17 -3.41
CA ALA A 241 0.84 -7.46 -3.07
C ALA A 241 1.95 -8.52 -3.02
N LEU A 242 1.88 -9.41 -2.03
CA LEU A 242 2.78 -10.55 -1.97
C LEU A 242 2.54 -11.46 -3.19
N PRO A 243 3.63 -12.01 -3.78
CA PRO A 243 3.50 -12.90 -4.92
C PRO A 243 2.85 -14.21 -4.44
N PRO A 244 1.87 -14.78 -5.16
CA PRO A 244 1.26 -16.05 -4.75
C PRO A 244 2.30 -17.17 -4.71
N ALA A 245 2.09 -18.16 -3.83
CA ALA A 245 3.04 -19.26 -3.57
C ALA A 245 3.57 -19.99 -4.82
N GLU A 246 2.76 -20.09 -5.87
CA GLU A 246 3.11 -20.75 -7.14
C GLU A 246 3.93 -19.86 -8.09
N SER A 247 4.18 -18.60 -7.73
CA SER A 247 4.97 -17.69 -8.55
C SER A 247 6.40 -18.22 -8.71
N PRO A 248 6.92 -18.31 -9.94
CA PRO A 248 8.29 -18.77 -10.14
C PRO A 248 9.27 -17.81 -9.46
N LEU A 249 10.03 -18.33 -8.49
CA LEU A 249 11.08 -17.62 -7.73
C LEU A 249 12.23 -17.11 -8.62
N THR A 250 12.22 -17.43 -9.92
CA THR A 250 13.17 -16.94 -10.93
C THR A 250 12.87 -15.51 -11.38
N THR A 251 11.68 -14.98 -11.08
CA THR A 251 11.39 -13.55 -11.15
C THR A 251 12.13 -12.90 -10.00
N ILE A 252 12.82 -11.78 -10.23
CA ILE A 252 13.60 -11.06 -9.20
C ILE A 252 12.65 -10.61 -8.07
N ILE A 253 12.48 -11.46 -7.06
CA ILE A 253 11.76 -11.15 -5.83
C ILE A 253 12.81 -10.58 -4.88
N ASP A 254 13.09 -9.28 -5.02
CA ASP A 254 13.78 -8.56 -3.96
C ASP A 254 12.78 -8.39 -2.80
N PRO A 255 13.01 -9.01 -1.63
CA PRO A 255 12.08 -8.91 -0.51
C PRO A 255 11.83 -7.47 -0.06
N LEU A 256 12.80 -6.56 -0.28
CA LEU A 256 12.69 -5.14 0.07
C LEU A 256 11.53 -4.43 -0.66
N ASP A 257 11.19 -4.90 -1.86
CA ASP A 257 10.10 -4.33 -2.64
C ASP A 257 8.75 -4.59 -1.96
N TYR A 258 8.55 -5.79 -1.41
CA TYR A 258 7.30 -6.23 -0.79
C TYR A 258 7.11 -5.73 0.65
N VAL A 259 8.19 -5.35 1.34
CA VAL A 259 8.15 -4.68 2.65
C VAL A 259 8.10 -3.15 2.53
N GLY A 260 7.92 -2.62 1.32
CA GLY A 260 7.76 -1.18 1.08
C GLY A 260 9.01 -0.34 1.36
N ARG A 261 10.19 -0.97 1.38
CA ARG A 261 11.49 -0.29 1.57
C ARG A 261 12.15 0.10 0.25
N THR A 262 11.54 -0.22 -0.89
CA THR A 262 12.00 0.22 -2.20
C THR A 262 11.13 1.35 -2.74
N LEU A 263 11.78 2.42 -3.20
CA LEU A 263 11.18 3.45 -4.03
C LEU A 263 11.67 3.28 -5.48
N ARG A 264 10.75 3.31 -6.45
CA ARG A 264 11.07 3.22 -7.88
C ARG A 264 10.77 4.55 -8.56
N LEU A 265 11.76 5.13 -9.21
CA LEU A 265 11.61 6.33 -10.01
C LEU A 265 11.31 5.98 -11.47
N ALA A 266 10.67 6.90 -12.18
CA ALA A 266 10.35 6.74 -13.59
C ALA A 266 11.60 6.94 -14.47
N GLY A 267 12.51 5.96 -14.46
CA GLY A 267 13.80 6.05 -15.14
C GLY A 267 13.72 6.26 -16.67
N ALA A 268 12.59 5.89 -17.29
CA ALA A 268 12.32 6.18 -18.70
C ALA A 268 12.33 7.69 -19.01
N LEU A 269 12.11 8.53 -18.00
CA LEU A 269 12.13 9.99 -18.12
C LEU A 269 13.52 10.61 -17.96
N ALA A 270 14.60 9.83 -17.92
CA ALA A 270 15.93 10.36 -17.61
C ALA A 270 16.99 10.21 -18.71
N LEU A 271 16.67 9.50 -19.79
CA LEU A 271 17.65 9.09 -20.79
C LEU A 271 17.27 9.48 -22.22
N THR A 272 16.15 10.17 -22.46
CA THR A 272 15.70 10.47 -23.83
C THR A 272 16.36 11.74 -24.35
N ASP A 273 16.22 12.83 -23.61
CA ASP A 273 16.86 14.11 -23.88
C ASP A 273 17.12 14.85 -22.55
N PRO A 274 18.36 14.86 -22.04
CA PRO A 274 18.67 15.46 -20.73
C PRO A 274 18.42 16.98 -20.69
N GLY A 275 18.28 17.65 -21.83
CA GLY A 275 17.95 19.07 -21.91
C GLY A 275 16.47 19.37 -21.66
N THR A 276 15.57 18.41 -21.88
CA THR A 276 14.12 18.59 -21.70
C THR A 276 13.52 17.67 -20.63
N ASP A 277 14.14 16.53 -20.40
CA ASP A 277 13.66 15.49 -19.51
C ASP A 277 13.58 15.97 -18.04
N PRO A 278 12.54 15.57 -17.29
CA PRO A 278 12.38 15.99 -15.90
C PRO A 278 13.40 15.33 -14.96
N LEU A 279 13.96 14.18 -15.36
CA LEU A 279 15.06 13.52 -14.68
C LEU A 279 16.27 13.45 -15.61
N ALA A 280 17.47 13.29 -15.07
CA ALA A 280 18.66 13.03 -15.86
C ALA A 280 19.73 12.33 -15.00
N LEU A 281 20.51 11.43 -15.60
CA LEU A 281 21.76 10.97 -15.00
C LEU A 281 22.87 11.93 -15.39
N VAL A 282 23.40 12.66 -14.41
CA VAL A 282 24.36 13.75 -14.63
C VAL A 282 25.61 13.60 -13.77
N ARG A 283 26.71 14.12 -14.28
CA ARG A 283 27.91 14.45 -13.49
C ARG A 283 28.38 15.84 -13.89
N GLN A 284 29.12 16.51 -13.02
CA GLN A 284 29.71 17.80 -13.36
C GLN A 284 30.67 17.65 -14.54
N SER A 285 30.60 18.58 -15.50
CA SER A 285 31.44 18.54 -16.70
C SER A 285 32.94 18.52 -16.33
N GLY A 286 33.70 17.62 -16.96
CA GLY A 286 35.13 17.43 -16.66
C GLY A 286 35.42 16.63 -15.37
N SER A 287 34.40 16.11 -14.69
CA SER A 287 34.57 15.24 -13.52
C SER A 287 34.67 13.76 -13.92
N SER A 288 35.49 13.00 -13.18
CA SER A 288 35.53 11.53 -13.26
C SER A 288 34.59 10.85 -12.26
N ALA A 289 33.79 11.62 -11.51
CA ALA A 289 32.80 11.11 -10.58
C ALA A 289 31.75 10.24 -11.30
N PRO A 290 31.12 9.29 -10.59
CA PRO A 290 30.00 8.53 -11.14
C PRO A 290 28.83 9.46 -11.48
N TYR A 291 28.03 9.06 -12.47
CA TYR A 291 26.78 9.73 -12.79
C TYR A 291 25.80 9.56 -11.64
N LYS A 292 25.21 10.68 -11.23
CA LYS A 292 24.20 10.76 -10.18
C LYS A 292 22.86 11.10 -10.80
N LEU A 293 21.79 10.57 -10.21
CA LEU A 293 20.45 10.94 -10.62
C LEU A 293 20.11 12.34 -10.12
N ALA A 294 19.63 13.17 -11.02
CA ALA A 294 19.20 14.52 -10.73
C ALA A 294 17.81 14.79 -11.32
N ALA A 295 17.07 15.67 -10.67
CA ALA A 295 15.85 16.23 -11.23
C ALA A 295 16.17 17.58 -11.88
N ARG A 296 15.63 17.80 -13.08
CA ARG A 296 15.77 19.06 -13.79
C ARG A 296 14.86 20.10 -13.16
N SER A 297 15.41 21.29 -12.91
CA SER A 297 14.64 22.47 -12.50
C SER A 297 14.16 23.23 -13.73
N ASP A 298 12.87 23.57 -13.74
CA ASP A 298 12.29 24.48 -14.73
C ASP A 298 12.57 25.97 -14.41
N GLY A 299 13.17 26.26 -13.25
CA GLY A 299 13.46 27.61 -12.79
C GLY A 299 12.26 28.40 -12.28
N THR A 300 11.10 27.75 -12.07
CA THR A 300 9.89 28.38 -11.54
C THR A 300 9.77 28.31 -10.02
N GLY A 301 10.68 27.57 -9.37
CA GLY A 301 10.73 27.42 -7.92
C GLY A 301 11.09 28.70 -7.15
N SER A 302 10.74 28.73 -5.87
CA SER A 302 11.11 29.80 -4.92
C SER A 302 12.60 29.81 -4.57
N ILE A 303 13.31 28.68 -4.73
CA ILE A 303 14.74 28.51 -4.51
C ILE A 303 15.42 28.36 -5.87
N GLU A 304 16.33 29.28 -6.18
CA GLU A 304 17.09 29.25 -7.42
C GLU A 304 18.08 28.07 -7.44
N VAL A 305 18.12 27.36 -8.57
CA VAL A 305 19.11 26.31 -8.85
C VAL A 305 20.16 26.91 -9.79
N ALA A 306 21.42 26.93 -9.33
CA ALA A 306 22.52 27.48 -10.10
C ALA A 306 22.71 26.71 -11.42
N ALA A 307 22.85 27.47 -12.52
CA ALA A 307 23.17 26.90 -13.81
C ALA A 307 24.65 26.49 -13.84
N THR A 308 24.92 25.22 -14.15
CA THR A 308 26.28 24.66 -14.24
C THR A 308 26.38 23.76 -15.46
N ASP A 309 27.59 23.55 -15.99
CA ASP A 309 27.81 22.63 -17.08
C ASP A 309 27.87 21.18 -16.57
N TYR A 310 27.05 20.31 -17.14
CA TYR A 310 26.96 18.90 -16.79
C TYR A 310 27.27 18.02 -18.01
N GLU A 311 27.74 16.82 -17.72
CA GLU A 311 27.74 15.70 -18.65
C GLU A 311 26.57 14.79 -18.24
N ALA A 312 25.64 14.56 -19.17
CA ALA A 312 24.43 13.79 -18.94
C ALA A 312 24.38 12.55 -19.84
N LEU A 313 23.73 11.48 -19.39
CA LEU A 313 23.54 10.30 -20.22
C LEU A 313 22.30 10.44 -21.11
N GLN A 314 22.47 10.09 -22.39
CA GLN A 314 21.42 10.07 -23.38
C GLN A 314 21.44 8.74 -24.15
N THR A 315 20.26 8.18 -24.37
CA THR A 315 20.07 7.00 -25.23
C THR A 315 20.03 7.44 -26.68
N GLY A 316 21.03 7.03 -27.44
CA GLY A 316 21.10 7.18 -28.89
C GLY A 316 20.73 5.89 -29.63
N PRO A 317 20.78 5.92 -30.97
CA PRO A 317 20.45 4.75 -31.81
C PRO A 317 21.44 3.58 -31.65
N THR A 318 22.65 3.83 -31.14
CA THR A 318 23.72 2.85 -30.99
C THR A 318 24.00 2.46 -29.54
N GLY A 319 23.25 2.99 -28.57
CA GLY A 319 23.47 2.76 -27.14
C GLY A 319 23.39 4.05 -26.32
N ILE A 320 23.86 3.99 -25.08
CA ILE A 320 23.85 5.12 -24.14
C ILE A 320 25.20 5.83 -24.22
N ALA A 321 25.18 7.15 -24.42
CA ALA A 321 26.37 7.98 -24.52
C ALA A 321 26.27 9.20 -23.59
N SER A 322 27.42 9.80 -23.30
CA SER A 322 27.49 11.06 -22.55
C SER A 322 27.36 12.26 -23.49
N VAL A 323 26.54 13.23 -23.11
CA VAL A 323 26.26 14.48 -23.84
C VAL A 323 26.44 15.66 -22.89
N THR A 324 27.09 16.72 -23.36
CA THR A 324 27.28 17.94 -22.57
C THR A 324 26.01 18.78 -22.57
N VAL A 325 25.54 19.13 -21.37
CA VAL A 325 24.43 20.07 -21.15
C VAL A 325 25.02 21.36 -20.57
N THR A 326 25.04 22.41 -21.38
CA THR A 326 25.54 23.73 -20.98
C THR A 326 24.49 24.47 -20.14
N ALA A 327 24.92 25.11 -19.06
CA ALA A 327 24.05 25.88 -18.16
C ALA A 327 22.81 25.08 -17.65
N GLY A 328 23.00 23.78 -17.41
CA GLY A 328 21.97 22.90 -16.85
C GLY A 328 21.63 23.26 -15.40
N ARG A 329 20.34 23.23 -15.07
CA ARG A 329 19.84 23.45 -13.71
C ARG A 329 19.32 22.12 -13.15
N PHE A 330 20.17 21.44 -12.40
CA PHE A 330 19.88 20.11 -11.88
C PHE A 330 19.98 20.08 -10.36
N VAL A 331 19.04 19.40 -9.72
CA VAL A 331 19.04 19.11 -8.28
C VAL A 331 19.44 17.65 -8.10
N ILE A 332 20.58 17.40 -7.48
CA ILE A 332 21.07 16.03 -7.22
C ILE A 332 20.13 15.36 -6.21
N LEU A 333 19.48 14.26 -6.60
CA LEU A 333 18.47 13.60 -5.77
C LEU A 333 19.08 12.90 -4.56
N GLU A 334 20.32 12.43 -4.67
CA GLU A 334 21.03 11.72 -3.59
C GLU A 334 21.11 12.56 -2.31
N GLU A 335 21.44 13.84 -2.43
CA GLU A 335 21.56 14.75 -1.28
C GLU A 335 20.21 15.03 -0.61
N LEU A 336 19.12 14.92 -1.36
CA LEU A 336 17.78 15.19 -0.87
C LEU A 336 17.14 13.95 -0.26
N LEU A 337 17.32 12.80 -0.90
CA LEU A 337 16.73 11.53 -0.48
C LEU A 337 17.55 10.86 0.63
N SER A 338 18.85 11.17 0.77
CA SER A 338 19.66 10.70 1.89
C SER A 338 19.10 11.12 3.25
N ASP A 339 18.55 12.33 3.35
CA ASP A 339 17.86 12.83 4.56
C ASP A 339 16.64 11.97 4.95
N THR A 340 16.05 11.28 3.97
CA THR A 340 14.89 10.40 4.16
C THR A 340 15.28 8.95 4.44
N GLY A 341 16.58 8.64 4.42
CA GLY A 341 17.12 7.28 4.57
C GLY A 341 17.06 6.45 3.29
N PHE A 342 16.68 7.04 2.16
CA PHE A 342 16.71 6.36 0.86
C PHE A 342 18.05 6.58 0.18
N GLU A 343 18.66 5.48 -0.25
CA GLU A 343 19.92 5.45 -0.99
C GLU A 343 19.75 4.76 -2.36
N PRO A 344 20.62 5.06 -3.34
CA PRO A 344 20.60 4.38 -4.63
C PRO A 344 20.80 2.86 -4.46
N GLY A 345 19.87 2.07 -5.00
CA GLY A 345 19.87 0.61 -4.86
C GLY A 345 20.67 -0.15 -5.92
N GLY A 346 21.23 0.56 -6.90
CA GLY A 346 22.05 0.01 -7.99
C GLY A 346 23.53 0.42 -7.86
N PRO A 347 24.42 -0.23 -8.61
CA PRO A 347 25.84 0.13 -8.61
C PRO A 347 26.04 1.55 -9.14
N ALA A 348 27.07 2.23 -8.63
CA ALA A 348 27.46 3.54 -9.12
C ALA A 348 27.80 3.47 -10.63
N ILE A 349 27.18 4.34 -11.42
CA ILE A 349 27.36 4.35 -12.87
C ILE A 349 28.61 5.15 -13.19
N THR A 350 29.69 4.46 -13.53
CA THR A 350 30.92 5.07 -14.05
C THR A 350 31.04 4.96 -15.56
N ASP A 351 30.38 3.96 -16.13
CA ASP A 351 30.41 3.60 -17.54
C ASP A 351 29.02 3.81 -18.17
N PRO A 352 28.87 4.74 -19.13
CA PRO A 352 27.61 5.01 -19.82
C PRO A 352 26.91 3.77 -20.39
N GLU A 353 27.68 2.81 -20.94
CA GLU A 353 27.13 1.62 -21.58
C GLU A 353 26.47 0.65 -20.59
N LYS A 354 26.76 0.80 -19.29
CA LYS A 354 26.22 -0.02 -18.21
C LYS A 354 25.03 0.61 -17.49
N ALA A 355 24.53 1.74 -17.97
CA ALA A 355 23.40 2.43 -17.36
C ALA A 355 22.08 1.70 -17.65
N ILE A 356 21.74 0.69 -16.85
CA ILE A 356 20.48 -0.06 -16.96
C ILE A 356 19.37 0.69 -16.20
N PRO A 357 18.30 1.19 -16.86
CA PRO A 357 17.24 2.02 -16.24
C PRO A 357 16.63 1.44 -14.97
N THR A 358 16.45 0.13 -14.91
CA THR A 358 15.78 -0.55 -13.81
C THR A 358 16.59 -0.61 -12.52
N GLU A 359 17.92 -0.48 -12.60
CA GLU A 359 18.82 -0.62 -11.46
C GLU A 359 19.07 0.71 -10.75
N TRP A 360 19.42 1.76 -11.51
CA TRP A 360 19.74 3.07 -10.92
C TRP A 360 18.50 3.89 -10.57
N ALA A 361 17.34 3.57 -11.15
CA ALA A 361 16.07 4.18 -10.78
C ALA A 361 15.46 3.56 -9.50
N LYS A 362 16.08 2.49 -8.96
CA LYS A 362 15.68 1.85 -7.72
C LYS A 362 16.40 2.50 -6.54
N TRP A 363 15.64 2.90 -5.53
CA TRP A 363 16.13 3.46 -4.27
C TRP A 363 15.68 2.57 -3.13
N ARG A 364 16.53 2.36 -2.13
CA ARG A 364 16.28 1.47 -1.00
C ARG A 364 16.39 2.24 0.30
N ASN A 365 15.50 1.95 1.25
CA ASN A 365 15.56 2.49 2.59
C ASN A 365 16.02 1.42 3.57
N LEU A 366 17.30 1.49 3.92
CA LEU A 366 17.93 0.59 4.89
C LEU A 366 17.88 1.13 6.32
N ALA A 367 17.33 2.33 6.53
CA ALA A 367 17.26 2.93 7.86
C ALA A 367 16.41 2.07 8.80
N GLY A 368 16.95 1.80 9.99
CA GLY A 368 16.32 0.96 11.01
C GLY A 368 16.31 -0.55 10.71
N LEU A 369 16.92 -1.00 9.60
CA LEU A 369 17.07 -2.43 9.31
C LEU A 369 18.40 -2.94 9.89
N GLU A 370 18.36 -3.37 11.15
CA GLU A 370 19.54 -3.86 11.85
C GLU A 370 19.92 -5.30 11.43
N PRO A 371 21.22 -5.65 11.42
CA PRO A 371 21.64 -7.01 11.18
C PRO A 371 20.96 -8.00 12.15
N GLY A 372 20.40 -9.08 11.60
CA GLY A 372 19.72 -10.12 12.36
C GLY A 372 18.19 -10.05 12.36
N VAL A 373 17.58 -8.93 11.95
CA VAL A 373 16.13 -8.81 11.75
C VAL A 373 15.68 -9.83 10.70
N THR A 374 14.59 -10.53 10.99
CA THR A 374 14.05 -11.56 10.07
C THR A 374 13.12 -10.94 9.03
N LEU A 375 13.08 -11.53 7.84
CA LEU A 375 12.13 -11.12 6.80
C LEU A 375 10.68 -11.29 7.27
N GLY A 376 10.39 -12.33 8.05
CA GLY A 376 9.07 -12.57 8.63
C GLY A 376 8.61 -11.45 9.57
N GLU A 377 9.50 -10.90 10.39
CA GLU A 377 9.20 -9.74 11.25
C GLU A 377 8.84 -8.51 10.42
N GLU A 378 9.63 -8.17 9.40
CA GLU A 378 9.34 -7.03 8.51
C GLU A 378 8.07 -7.23 7.69
N LEU A 379 7.81 -8.44 7.19
CA LEU A 379 6.58 -8.75 6.44
C LEU A 379 5.34 -8.60 7.33
N ARG A 380 5.40 -9.04 8.59
CA ARG A 380 4.30 -8.94 9.56
C ARG A 380 3.94 -7.49 9.92
N LEU A 381 4.81 -6.53 9.66
CA LEU A 381 4.47 -5.12 9.84
C LEU A 381 3.41 -4.64 8.84
N LEU A 382 3.31 -5.27 7.67
CA LEU A 382 2.49 -4.82 6.53
C LEU A 382 1.47 -5.84 6.04
N HIS A 383 1.74 -7.13 6.22
CA HIS A 383 0.95 -8.23 5.70
C HIS A 383 0.47 -9.13 6.83
N SER A 384 -0.72 -9.69 6.65
CA SER A 384 -1.25 -10.69 7.58
C SER A 384 -0.49 -12.00 7.51
N GLN A 385 -0.56 -12.81 8.58
CA GLN A 385 0.07 -14.13 8.60
C GLN A 385 -0.45 -15.04 7.47
N THR A 386 -1.74 -14.96 7.14
CA THR A 386 -2.35 -15.73 6.06
C THR A 386 -1.78 -15.35 4.70
N GLU A 387 -1.61 -14.05 4.43
CA GLU A 387 -1.00 -13.58 3.17
C GLU A 387 0.46 -14.03 3.06
N ILE A 388 1.22 -13.97 4.17
CA ILE A 388 2.61 -14.41 4.19
C ILE A 388 2.72 -15.91 3.89
N LEU A 389 1.91 -16.74 4.55
CA LEU A 389 1.90 -18.20 4.34
C LEU A 389 1.45 -18.59 2.92
N GLY A 390 0.53 -17.82 2.33
CA GLY A 390 0.07 -18.01 0.95
C GLY A 390 1.03 -17.45 -0.12
N SER A 391 2.16 -16.85 0.27
CA SER A 391 3.07 -16.18 -0.65
C SER A 391 4.30 -17.02 -1.01
N ALA A 392 4.96 -16.66 -2.12
CA ALA A 392 6.25 -17.23 -2.49
C ALA A 392 7.38 -16.88 -1.48
N LEU A 393 7.15 -15.94 -0.56
CA LEU A 393 8.07 -15.58 0.52
C LEU A 393 7.89 -16.44 1.79
N ALA A 394 6.88 -17.31 1.85
CA ALA A 394 6.61 -18.16 3.01
C ALA A 394 7.83 -18.99 3.43
N ALA A 395 8.58 -19.54 2.47
CA ALA A 395 9.80 -20.31 2.73
C ALA A 395 11.00 -19.47 3.19
N LYS A 396 10.93 -18.14 3.06
CA LYS A 396 12.01 -17.19 3.34
C LYS A 396 11.80 -16.38 4.62
N VAL A 397 10.74 -16.62 5.38
CA VAL A 397 10.42 -15.85 6.59
C VAL A 397 11.52 -15.86 7.65
N ASN A 398 12.34 -16.92 7.67
CA ASN A 398 13.46 -17.04 8.60
C ASN A 398 14.75 -16.39 8.09
N TRP A 399 14.78 -15.89 6.85
CA TRP A 399 15.95 -15.20 6.31
C TRP A 399 16.22 -13.96 7.14
N ARG A 400 17.50 -13.72 7.43
CA ARG A 400 17.95 -12.60 8.26
C ARG A 400 18.63 -11.56 7.40
N TRP A 401 18.42 -10.30 7.78
CA TRP A 401 19.17 -9.20 7.21
C TRP A 401 20.65 -9.32 7.59
N ASN A 402 21.54 -9.41 6.61
CA ASN A 402 22.99 -9.51 6.82
C ASN A 402 23.73 -8.17 6.66
N GLY A 403 23.00 -7.07 6.45
CA GLY A 403 23.54 -5.74 6.13
C GLY A 403 23.41 -5.36 4.66
N THR A 404 23.21 -6.33 3.76
CA THR A 404 23.08 -6.08 2.31
C THR A 404 21.82 -6.72 1.70
N GLU A 405 21.41 -7.88 2.19
CA GLU A 405 20.25 -8.61 1.73
C GLU A 405 19.66 -9.49 2.84
N PHE A 406 18.45 -10.01 2.62
CA PHE A 406 17.92 -11.11 3.42
C PHE A 406 18.52 -12.42 2.92
N ALA A 407 19.17 -13.17 3.80
CA ALA A 407 19.83 -14.44 3.50
C ALA A 407 19.47 -15.53 4.53
N PRO A 408 19.57 -16.84 4.18
CA PRO A 408 19.19 -17.95 5.04
C PRO A 408 19.86 -18.01 6.41
#